data_AF-A0A947L4X4-F1
#
_entry.id   AF-A0A947L4X4-F1
#
_cell.length_a   1.000
_cell.length_b   1.000
_cell.length_c   1.000
_cell.angle_alpha   90.00
_cell.angle_beta   90.00
_cell.angle_gamma   90.00
#
_symmetry.space_group_name_H-M   'P 1'
#
loop_
_entity.id
_entity.type
_entity.pdbx_description
1 polymer ?
#
loop_
_entity_poly.entity_id
_entity_poly.type
_entity_poly.pdbx_seq_one_letter_code
_entity_poly.pdbx_strand_id
1 'polypeptide(L)' 'MEPRRDAIYYQQLARIARLKADSCGDADVARRLREAAIVHERTARRLLRTQLGGSREAE' A
#
# COMPACT_ATOMS: atom_id res chain seq x y z
N MET A 1 8.15 5.25 13.93
CA MET A 1 7.12 4.46 13.20
C MET A 1 7.57 3.01 13.19
N GLU A 2 6.66 2.06 13.40
CA GLU A 2 6.97 0.62 13.41
C GLU A 2 6.76 0.04 12.01
N PRO A 3 7.78 -0.53 11.35
CA PRO A 3 7.69 -0.85 9.91
C PRO A 3 6.63 -1.90 9.57
N ARG A 4 6.32 -2.82 10.50
CA ARG A 4 5.17 -3.75 10.36
C ARG A 4 3.83 -3.02 10.41
N ARG A 5 3.66 -2.04 11.30
CA ARG A 5 2.44 -1.21 11.35
C ARG A 5 2.32 -0.35 10.10
N ASP A 6 3.43 0.17 9.59
CA ASP A 6 3.44 0.98 8.36
C ASP A 6 3.05 0.14 7.13
N ALA A 7 3.56 -1.09 7.02
CA ALA A 7 3.19 -1.99 5.93
C ALA A 7 1.68 -2.29 5.90
N ILE A 8 1.10 -2.59 7.07
CA ILE A 8 -0.34 -2.85 7.22
C ILE A 8 -1.15 -1.60 6.87
N TYR A 9 -0.70 -0.42 7.31
CA TYR A 9 -1.32 0.86 6.98
C TYR A 9 -1.40 1.06 5.45
N TYR A 10 -0.30 0.85 4.72
CA TYR A 10 -0.31 0.96 3.26
C TYR A 10 -1.16 -0.12 2.58
N GLN A 11 -1.28 -1.33 3.14
CA GLN A 11 -2.22 -2.34 2.64
C GLN A 11 -3.68 -1.88 2.79
N GLN A 12 -4.02 -1.26 3.93
CA GLN A 12 -5.36 -0.72 4.17
C GLN A 12 -5.67 0.44 3.21
N LEU A 13 -4.72 1.36 3.00
CA LEU A 13 -4.87 2.44 2.02
C LEU A 13 -5.11 1.91 0.61
N ALA A 14 -4.35 0.89 0.18
CA ALA A 14 -4.56 0.27 -1.12
C ALA A 14 -5.96 -0.32 -1.27
N ARG A 15 -6.46 -1.00 -0.24
CA ARG A 15 -7.82 -1.56 -0.22
C ARG A 15 -8.87 -0.46 -0.31
N ILE A 16 -8.76 0.60 0.49
CA ILE A 16 -9.72 1.70 0.50
C ILE A 16 -9.73 2.43 -0.86
N ALA A 17 -8.56 2.65 -1.45
CA ALA A 17 -8.45 3.29 -2.76
C ALA A 17 -9.17 2.48 -3.86
N ARG A 18 -9.06 1.14 -3.85
CA ARG A 18 -9.82 0.26 -4.75
C ARG A 18 -11.32 0.36 -4.55
N LEU A 19 -11.79 0.25 -3.31
CA LEU A 19 -13.22 0.35 -2.98
C LEU A 19 -13.80 1.70 -3.44
N LYS A 20 -13.04 2.79 -3.23
CA LYS A 20 -13.43 4.12 -3.70
C LYS A 20 -13.45 4.21 -5.22
N ALA A 21 -12.49 3.59 -5.91
CA ALA A 21 -12.45 3.58 -7.37
C ALA A 21 -13.66 2.83 -7.94
N ASP A 22 -14.05 1.71 -7.33
CA ASP A 22 -15.19 0.90 -7.76
C ASP A 22 -16.53 1.61 -7.54
N SER A 23 -16.62 2.44 -6.50
CA SER A 23 -17.81 3.27 -6.23
C SER A 23 -17.78 4.64 -6.94
N CYS A 24 -16.74 4.97 -7.71
CA CYS A 24 -16.58 6.29 -8.32
C CYS A 24 -17.23 6.34 -9.71
N GLY A 25 -18.14 7.30 -9.91
CA GLY A 25 -18.79 7.52 -11.21
C GLY A 25 -17.93 8.28 -12.23
N ASP A 26 -16.86 8.94 -11.78
CA ASP A 26 -15.92 9.66 -12.66
C ASP A 26 -14.76 8.75 -13.04
N ALA A 27 -14.56 8.56 -14.36
CA ALA A 27 -13.56 7.64 -14.89
C ALA A 27 -12.12 8.07 -14.59
N ASP A 28 -11.83 9.37 -14.59
CA ASP A 28 -10.48 9.89 -14.30
C ASP A 28 -10.15 9.78 -12.82
N VAL A 29 -11.12 10.08 -11.95
CA VAL A 29 -10.96 9.90 -10.50
C VAL A 29 -10.80 8.41 -10.16
N ALA A 30 -11.61 7.53 -10.75
CA ALA A 30 -11.48 6.08 -10.58
C ALA A 30 -10.09 5.59 -11.03
N ARG A 31 -9.57 6.10 -12.15
CA ARG A 31 -8.23 5.77 -12.64
C ARG A 31 -7.14 6.20 -11.66
N ARG A 32 -7.18 7.45 -11.18
CA ARG A 32 -6.20 7.94 -10.18
C ARG A 32 -6.25 7.16 -8.87
N LEU A 33 -7.44 6.77 -8.43
CA LEU A 33 -7.60 5.92 -7.23
C LEU A 33 -6.99 4.53 -7.42
N ARG A 34 -7.13 3.93 -8.60
CA ARG A 34 -6.46 2.66 -8.94
C ARG A 34 -4.94 2.81 -8.98
N GLU A 35 -4.44 3.90 -9.57
CA GLU A 35 -3.00 4.21 -9.57
C GLU A 35 -2.46 4.36 -8.13
N ALA A 36 -3.17 5.10 -7.28
CA ALA A 36 -2.83 5.26 -5.86
C ALA A 36 -2.81 3.91 -5.13
N ALA A 37 -3.79 3.04 -5.38
CA ALA A 37 -3.81 1.70 -4.80
C ALA A 37 -2.56 0.89 -5.14
N ILE A 38 -2.12 0.93 -6.41
CA ILE A 38 -0.91 0.23 -6.86
C ILE A 38 0.34 0.79 -6.16
N VAL A 39 0.44 2.10 -6.02
CA VAL A 39 1.55 2.75 -5.30
C VAL A 39 1.59 2.28 -3.85
N HIS A 40 0.46 2.30 -3.14
CA HIS A 40 0.39 1.84 -1.76
C HIS A 40 0.77 0.37 -1.61
N GLU A 41 0.35 -0.52 -2.51
CA GLU A 41 0.79 -1.93 -2.48
C GLU A 41 2.28 -2.10 -2.72
N ARG A 42 2.85 -1.31 -3.64
CA ARG A 42 4.31 -1.32 -3.87
C ARG A 42 5.05 -0.86 -2.62
N THR A 43 4.56 0.18 -1.93
CA THR A 43 5.12 0.67 -0.68
C THR A 43 5.01 -0.37 0.43
N ALA A 44 3.85 -0.98 0.64
CA ALA A 44 3.67 -2.06 1.62
C ALA A 44 4.64 -3.22 1.37
N ARG A 45 4.77 -3.67 0.11
CA ARG A 45 5.73 -4.71 -0.27
C ARG A 45 7.17 -4.30 0.00
N ARG A 46 7.54 -3.04 -0.27
CA ARG A 46 8.87 -2.52 0.02
C ARG A 46 9.16 -2.54 1.52
N LEU A 47 8.23 -2.05 2.34
CA LEU A 47 8.38 -2.02 3.80
C LEU A 47 8.49 -3.42 4.41
N LEU A 48 7.68 -4.37 3.94
CA LEU A 48 7.79 -5.78 4.35
C LEU A 48 9.15 -6.38 3.98
N ARG A 49 9.64 -6.12 2.77
CA ARG A 49 10.98 -6.59 2.36
C ARG A 49 12.09 -5.96 3.19
N THR A 50 12.04 -4.66 3.46
CA THR A 50 13.02 -3.99 4.30
C THR A 50 12.99 -4.54 5.72
N GLN A 51 11.80 -4.80 6.29
CA GLN A 51 11.68 -5.43 7.60
C GLN A 51 12.31 -6.84 7.62
N LEU A 52 12.04 -7.66 6.61
CA LEU A 52 12.57 -9.03 6.53
C LEU A 52 14.07 -9.08 6.21
N GLY A 53 14.58 -8.13 5.41
CA GLY A 53 16.00 -8.01 5.08
C GLY A 53 16.84 -7.43 6.22
N GLY A 54 16.34 -6.43 6.93
CA GLY A 54 17.02 -5.88 8.12
C GLY A 54 16.98 -6.79 9.34
N SER A 55 16.07 -7.77 9.39
CA SER A 55 16.07 -8.82 10.43
C SER A 55 17.18 -9.85 10.22
N ARG A 56 17.83 -9.89 9.05
CA ARG A 56 18.92 -10.84 8.73
C ARG A 56 20.32 -10.33 9.13
N GLU A 57 20.47 -9.04 9.43
CA GLU A 57 21.77 -8.45 9.82
C GLU A 57 21.95 -8.32 11.35
N ALA A 58 21.04 -8.91 12.13
CA ALA A 58 21.04 -8.83 13.60
C ALA A 58 21.20 -10.19 14.29
N GLU A 59 21.69 -11.21 13.57
CA GLU A 59 22.01 -12.55 14.11
C GLU A 59 23.49 -12.88 13.91
#